data_AF-A0A183HIT8-F1
#
_entry.id   AF-A0A183HIT8-F1
#
_cell.length_a   1.000
_cell.length_b   1.000
_cell.length_c   1.000
_cell.angle_alpha   90.00
_cell.angle_beta   90.00
_cell.angle_gamma   90.00
#
_symmetry.space_group_name_H-M   'P 1'
#
loop_
_entity.id
_entity.type
_entity.pdbx_description
1 polymer ?
#
loop_
_entity_poly.entity_id
_entity_poly.type
_entity_poly.pdbx_seq_one_letter_code
_entity_poly.pdbx_strand_id
1 'polypeptide(L)'
;NVENASYGGTICAERSAVVRAVAEGYREFEAIAVCAAPAEPCAPCGFCRQFLIEFGDMKVIMSSSTSNKRLERQLSQLLPLSFTSKDLNH
;
A
#
# COMPACT_ATOMS: atom_id res chain seq x y z
N ASN A 1 -6.24 -9.82 -1.13
CA ASN A 1 -6.63 -9.51 0.27
C ASN A 1 -7.01 -10.81 0.96
N VAL A 2 -7.05 -10.82 2.30
CA VAL A 2 -7.58 -11.92 3.12
C VAL A 2 -8.63 -11.34 4.05
N GLU A 3 -9.85 -11.88 3.98
CA GLU A 3 -11.03 -11.37 4.67
C GLU A 3 -11.29 -12.12 5.98
N ASN A 4 -12.13 -11.52 6.84
CA ASN A 4 -12.55 -12.12 8.09
C ASN A 4 -14.01 -11.78 8.38
N ALA A 5 -14.72 -12.69 9.05
CA ALA A 5 -16.11 -12.49 9.48
C ALA A 5 -16.27 -11.25 10.38
N SER A 6 -15.28 -10.97 11.23
CA SER A 6 -15.13 -9.66 11.86
C SER A 6 -14.36 -8.76 10.90
N TYR A 7 -15.08 -7.94 10.14
CA TYR A 7 -14.50 -7.19 9.01
C TYR A 7 -13.29 -6.32 9.37
N GLY A 8 -13.19 -5.85 10.63
CA GLY A 8 -12.00 -5.13 11.13
C GLY A 8 -10.69 -5.94 11.08
N GLY A 9 -10.76 -7.28 11.04
CA GLY A 9 -9.63 -8.18 10.88
C GLY A 9 -9.15 -8.37 9.43
N THR A 10 -9.77 -7.71 8.46
CA THR A 10 -9.40 -7.85 7.04
C THR A 10 -8.05 -7.20 6.74
N ILE A 11 -7.19 -7.93 6.02
CA ILE A 11 -5.90 -7.45 5.55
C ILE A 11 -5.88 -7.32 4.02
N CYS A 12 -5.49 -6.13 3.55
CA CYS A 12 -5.36 -5.85 2.12
C CYS A 12 -4.07 -6.46 1.56
N ALA A 13 -3.99 -6.65 0.24
CA ALA A 13 -2.87 -7.32 -0.41
C ALA A 13 -1.53 -6.60 -0.16
N GLU A 14 -1.55 -5.27 -0.16
CA GLU A 14 -0.39 -4.40 0.05
C GLU A 14 0.23 -4.62 1.43
N ARG A 15 -0.61 -4.66 2.46
CA ARG A 15 -0.18 -4.92 3.84
C ARG A 15 0.33 -6.35 4.00
N SER A 16 -0.34 -7.33 3.40
CA SER A 16 0.14 -8.72 3.41
C SER A 16 1.53 -8.86 2.78
N ALA A 17 1.77 -8.20 1.64
CA ALA A 17 3.08 -8.25 0.96
C ALA A 17 4.20 -7.64 1.82
N VAL A 18 3.97 -6.45 2.38
CA VAL A 18 4.98 -5.79 3.22
C VAL A 18 5.20 -6.51 4.55
N VAL A 19 4.14 -7.02 5.19
CA VAL A 19 4.29 -7.84 6.42
C VAL A 19 5.19 -9.04 6.16
N ARG A 20 5.02 -9.73 5.01
CA ARG A 20 5.89 -10.85 4.65
C ARG A 20 7.34 -10.40 4.47
N ALA A 21 7.58 -9.34 3.70
CA ALA A 21 8.92 -8.85 3.44
C ALA A 21 9.65 -8.42 4.73
N VAL A 22 8.94 -7.72 5.63
CA VAL A 22 9.47 -7.32 6.93
C VAL A 22 9.80 -8.52 7.82
N ALA A 23 8.96 -9.56 7.80
CA ALA A 23 9.22 -10.80 8.53
C ALA A 23 10.48 -11.53 8.01
N GLU A 24 10.84 -11.32 6.75
CA GLU A 24 12.09 -11.82 6.13
C GLU A 24 13.28 -10.87 6.30
N GLY A 25 13.10 -9.72 6.96
CA GLY A 25 14.16 -8.75 7.25
C GLY A 25 14.29 -7.59 6.26
N TYR A 26 13.45 -7.54 5.21
CA TYR A 26 13.45 -6.44 4.24
C TYR A 26 12.63 -5.25 4.76
N ARG A 27 13.22 -4.06 4.77
CA ARG A 27 12.56 -2.82 5.27
C ARG A 27 12.65 -1.63 4.33
N GLU A 28 13.45 -1.72 3.28
CA GLU A 28 13.59 -0.67 2.27
C GLU A 28 12.90 -1.15 1.00
N PHE A 29 11.96 -0.35 0.51
CA PHE A 29 11.14 -0.70 -0.65
C PHE A 29 11.22 0.40 -1.71
N GLU A 30 11.61 0.02 -2.93
CA GLU A 30 11.63 0.96 -4.07
C GLU A 30 10.21 1.21 -4.61
N ALA A 31 9.42 0.14 -4.75
CA ALA A 31 8.10 0.20 -5.34
C ALA A 31 7.18 -0.94 -4.86
N ILE A 32 5.87 -0.70 -4.99
CA ILE A 32 4.83 -1.72 -4.86
C ILE A 32 3.86 -1.66 -6.03
N ALA A 33 3.49 -2.83 -6.57
CA ALA A 33 2.47 -2.95 -7.61
C ALA A 33 1.18 -3.54 -7.04
N VAL A 34 0.06 -2.88 -7.30
CA VAL A 34 -1.28 -3.25 -6.84
C VAL A 34 -2.16 -3.46 -8.07
N CYS A 35 -2.70 -4.67 -8.19
CA CYS A 35 -3.55 -5.06 -9.31
C CYS A 35 -4.90 -5.55 -8.80
N ALA A 36 -5.99 -5.12 -9.45
CA ALA A 36 -7.34 -5.53 -9.10
C ALA A 36 -8.22 -5.73 -10.36
N ALA A 37 -9.33 -6.45 -10.18
CA ALA A 37 -10.26 -6.79 -11.26
C ALA A 37 -10.98 -5.60 -11.94
N PRO A 38 -11.34 -4.49 -11.27
CA PRO A 38 -12.03 -3.37 -11.92
C PRO A 38 -11.25 -2.82 -13.12
N ALA A 39 -11.95 -2.26 -14.11
CA ALA A 39 -11.35 -1.72 -15.33
C ALA A 39 -10.45 -0.50 -15.09
N GLU A 40 -10.72 0.26 -14.03
CA GLU A 40 -9.86 1.37 -13.59
C GLU A 40 -8.79 0.89 -12.60
N PRO A 41 -7.59 1.49 -12.60
CA PRO A 41 -6.56 1.23 -11.60
C PRO A 41 -7.08 1.43 -10.17
N CYS A 42 -6.93 0.39 -9.34
CA CYS A 42 -7.38 0.43 -7.96
C CYS A 42 -6.33 1.11 -7.07
N ALA A 43 -6.72 2.20 -6.41
CA ALA A 43 -5.86 2.88 -5.45
C ALA A 43 -5.81 2.15 -4.10
N PRO A 44 -4.65 2.09 -3.44
CA PRO A 44 -4.57 1.55 -2.08
C PRO A 44 -5.53 2.27 -1.15
N CYS A 45 -6.15 1.53 -0.23
CA CYS A 45 -7.01 2.13 0.79
C CYS A 45 -6.21 3.01 1.75
N GLY A 46 -6.87 3.93 2.47
CA GLY A 46 -6.19 4.87 3.37
C GLY A 46 -5.30 4.17 4.41
N PHE A 47 -5.73 3.03 4.94
CA PHE A 47 -4.93 2.28 5.92
C PHE A 47 -3.69 1.65 5.28
N CYS A 48 -3.77 1.17 4.03
CA CYS A 48 -2.58 0.71 3.30
C CYS A 48 -1.62 1.86 3.06
N ARG A 49 -2.09 3.04 2.66
CA ARG A 49 -1.21 4.20 2.44
C ARG A 49 -0.44 4.57 3.71
N GLN A 50 -1.16 4.61 4.85
CA GLN A 50 -0.57 4.90 6.15
C GLN A 50 0.40 3.80 6.62
N PHE A 51 0.10 2.54 6.33
CA PHE A 51 0.99 1.44 6.67
C PHE A 51 2.28 1.47 5.83
N LEU A 52 2.15 1.74 4.52
CA LEU A 52 3.27 1.76 3.60
C LEU A 52 4.23 2.92 3.87
N ILE A 53 3.72 4.10 4.24
CA ILE A 53 4.56 5.30 4.41
C ILE A 53 5.52 5.18 5.59
N GLU A 54 5.22 4.31 6.57
CA GLU A 54 6.13 3.98 7.67
C GLU A 54 7.45 3.35 7.17
N PHE A 55 7.44 2.74 5.98
CA PHE A 55 8.61 2.14 5.34
C PHE A 55 9.22 3.04 4.25
N GLY A 56 8.82 4.31 4.19
CA GLY A 56 9.34 5.30 3.26
C GLY A 56 8.41 5.65 2.10
N ASP A 57 8.81 6.69 1.37
CA ASP A 57 8.06 7.19 0.22
C ASP A 57 8.37 6.36 -1.03
N MET A 58 7.75 5.18 -1.14
CA MET A 58 7.93 4.25 -2.26
C MET A 58 7.02 4.56 -3.44
N LYS A 59 7.41 4.09 -4.63
CA LYS A 59 6.59 4.23 -5.84
C LYS A 59 5.41 3.26 -5.80
N VAL A 60 4.20 3.76 -6.03
CA VAL A 60 2.97 2.96 -6.09
C VAL A 60 2.50 2.82 -7.53
N ILE A 61 2.46 1.59 -8.01
CA ILE A 61 1.98 1.21 -9.33
C ILE A 61 0.60 0.59 -9.18
N MET A 62 -0.43 1.21 -9.75
CA MET A 62 -1.80 0.72 -9.73
C MET A 62 -2.18 0.26 -11.13
N SER A 63 -2.70 -0.95 -11.27
CA SER A 63 -3.11 -1.51 -12.55
C SER A 63 -4.47 -2.20 -12.47
N SER A 64 -5.16 -2.24 -13.61
CA SER A 64 -6.32 -3.12 -13.81
C SER A 64 -5.85 -4.48 -14.35
N SER A 65 -6.48 -5.57 -13.91
CA SER A 65 -6.27 -6.89 -14.51
C SER A 65 -7.21 -7.15 -15.69
N THR A 66 -8.16 -6.25 -15.96
CA THR A 66 -9.17 -6.39 -17.02
C THR A 66 -9.03 -5.33 -18.12
N SER A 67 -8.06 -4.42 -17.97
CA SER A 67 -7.71 -3.42 -18.98
C SER A 67 -6.20 -3.13 -18.95
N ASN A 68 -5.69 -2.45 -19.97
CA ASN A 68 -4.29 -1.99 -20.01
C ASN A 68 -4.07 -0.67 -19.25
N LYS A 69 -5.04 -0.21 -18.45
CA LYS A 69 -4.91 1.04 -17.70
C LYS A 69 -3.98 0.84 -16.51
N ARG A 70 -3.06 1.80 -16.36
CA ARG A 70 -2.10 1.88 -15.26
C ARG A 70 -1.98 3.32 -14.78
N LEU A 71 -1.80 3.47 -13.47
CA LEU A 71 -1.49 4.75 -12.84
C LEU A 71 -0.29 4.57 -11.91
N GLU A 72 0.62 5.53 -11.94
CA GLU A 72 1.80 5.52 -11.08
C GLU A 72 1.84 6.80 -10.27
N ARG A 73 2.09 6.69 -8.96
CA ARG A 73 2.21 7.82 -8.05
C ARG A 73 3.29 7.55 -7.03
N GLN A 74 3.89 8.61 -6.55
CA GLN A 74 4.69 8.57 -5.35
C GLN A 74 3.75 8.42 -4.14
N LEU A 75 4.11 7.65 -3.10
CA LEU A 75 3.21 7.41 -1.97
C LEU A 75 2.84 8.72 -1.26
N SER A 76 3.76 9.68 -1.17
CA SER A 76 3.53 11.05 -0.68
C SER A 76 2.47 11.83 -1.47
N GLN A 77 2.23 11.50 -2.74
CA GLN A 77 1.13 12.08 -3.53
C GLN A 77 -0.22 11.44 -3.21
N LEU A 78 -0.22 10.20 -2.72
CA LEU A 78 -1.43 9.47 -2.32
C LEU A 78 -1.82 9.74 -0.86
N LEU A 79 -0.86 10.11 -0.02
CA LEU A 79 -1.05 10.49 1.38
C LEU A 79 -0.20 11.74 1.69
N PRO A 80 -0.63 12.93 1.21
CA PRO A 80 0.08 14.16 1.50
C PRO A 80 0.01 14.49 2.99
N LEU A 81 1.06 15.12 3.52
CA LEU A 81 1.18 15.50 4.93
C LEU A 81 0.95 14.31 5.87
N SER A 82 1.48 13.15 5.48
CA SER A 82 1.34 11.90 6.23
C SER A 82 1.88 12.03 7.64
N PHE A 83 1.12 11.50 8.60
CA PHE A 83 1.61 11.27 9.95
C PHE A 83 2.63 10.12 9.93
N THR A 84 3.78 10.30 10.55
CA THR A 84 4.89 9.33 10.57
C THR A 84 5.52 9.28 11.95
N SER A 85 6.53 8.41 12.14
CA SER A 85 7.32 8.37 13.37
C SER A 85 8.02 9.71 13.68
N LYS A 86 8.15 10.65 12.73
CA LYS A 86 8.66 12.01 12.98
C LYS A 86 7.72 12.88 13.82
N ASP A 87 6.43 12.56 13.82
CA ASP A 87 5.38 13.33 14.51
C ASP A 87 5.07 12.76 15.90
N LEU A 88 5.56 11.54 16.17
CA LEU A 88 5.57 10.93 17.50
C LEU A 88 6.80 11.45 18.23
N ASN A 89 6.62 12.37 19.18
CA ASN A 89 7.71 12.98 19.97
C ASN A 89 8.62 11.95 20.68
N HIS A 90 9.59 11.40 19.95
CA HIS A 90 10.70 10.60 20.45
C HIS A 90 12.01 11.32 20.20
#